data_AF-A0AAV5V6B0-F1
#
_entry.id   AF-A0AAV5V6B0-F1
#
_cell.length_a   1.000
_cell.length_b   1.000
_cell.length_c   1.000
_cell.angle_alpha   90.00
_cell.angle_beta   90.00
_cell.angle_gamma   90.00
#
_symmetry.space_group_name_H-M   'P 1'
#
loop_
_entity.id
_entity.type
_entity.pdbx_description
1 polymer ?
#
loop_
_entity_poly.entity_id
_entity_poly.type
_entity_poly.pdbx_seq_one_letter_code
_entity_poly.pdbx_strand_id
1 'polypeptide(L)'
;LTSEVKDGCAVVTHWKDIYIVSVFYFFAYVTYQALTIPLYSYLKEIDRDVPIEFYGFITSAFKFLPGRRYVVLLVFILHAVAEGSIIIVRSYVPRISTPADRSAAYGVKNGSVLLSILAGPMIQLLFSLIPFPKGGVILYFDWLKLNAFTGTIWLILLFNIAALYAVAFHIREPSEMKGETVDQPGITTLIAMCMVEKAISGGGFAALFTILNPYITTTFNYPIGQALLILAVGSVACGFFSIVTACLFIFARLGTRIPSSKSFPISLVLCLLMFFMSYPFPIISEKVPVKSGE
;
A
#
# COMPACT_ATOMS: atom_id res chain seq x y z
N LEU A 1 18.74 -0.74 37.33
CA LEU A 1 17.53 -1.52 37.00
C LEU A 1 17.96 -2.75 36.21
N THR A 2 18.21 -3.79 36.98
CA THR A 2 18.65 -5.13 36.59
C THR A 2 17.41 -6.04 36.57
N SER A 3 17.46 -7.11 35.77
CA SER A 3 16.39 -8.09 35.49
C SER A 3 15.37 -7.64 34.45
N GLU A 4 15.47 -8.14 33.21
CA GLU A 4 14.30 -8.57 32.41
C GLU A 4 14.64 -9.19 31.05
N VAL A 5 15.79 -9.86 30.87
CA VAL A 5 16.01 -10.68 29.67
C VAL A 5 16.73 -11.97 30.03
N LYS A 6 15.94 -13.03 30.21
CA LYS A 6 16.39 -14.42 30.08
C LYS A 6 15.70 -15.01 28.85
N ASP A 7 16.48 -15.72 28.04
CA ASP A 7 16.01 -16.65 26.99
C ASP A 7 15.51 -16.05 25.65
N GLY A 8 16.16 -14.99 25.15
CA GLY A 8 16.12 -14.65 23.71
C GLY A 8 14.77 -14.20 23.14
N CYS A 9 13.70 -14.21 23.93
CA CYS A 9 12.43 -13.57 23.67
C CYS A 9 12.33 -12.32 24.57
N ALA A 10 11.59 -11.30 24.14
CA ALA A 10 11.28 -10.19 25.02
C ALA A 10 10.50 -10.76 26.22
N VAL A 11 11.03 -10.67 27.43
CA VAL A 11 10.34 -11.10 28.66
C VAL A 11 9.06 -10.28 28.85
N VAL A 12 9.06 -9.06 28.33
CA VAL A 12 7.95 -8.11 28.33
C VAL A 12 7.76 -7.54 26.93
N THR A 13 6.52 -7.48 26.46
CA THR A 13 6.18 -6.88 25.16
C THR A 13 6.47 -5.38 25.15
N HIS A 14 7.31 -4.92 24.21
CA HIS A 14 7.63 -3.50 24.07
C HIS A 14 6.61 -2.77 23.19
N TRP A 15 5.45 -2.45 23.77
CA TRP A 15 4.34 -1.80 23.07
C TRP A 15 4.71 -0.46 22.42
N LYS A 16 5.56 0.35 23.06
CA LYS A 16 6.01 1.64 22.50
C LYS A 16 6.68 1.46 21.14
N ASP A 17 7.56 0.47 21.02
CA ASP A 17 8.30 0.20 19.79
C ASP A 17 7.37 -0.38 18.71
N ILE A 18 6.39 -1.20 19.10
CA ILE A 18 5.33 -1.68 18.20
C ILE A 18 4.52 -0.51 17.63
N TYR A 19 4.16 0.50 18.44
CA TYR A 19 3.44 1.68 17.96
C TYR A 19 4.29 2.52 17.00
N ILE A 20 5.58 2.73 17.31
CA ILE A 20 6.50 3.46 16.42
C ILE A 20 6.64 2.74 15.08
N VAL A 21 6.82 1.42 15.09
CA VAL A 21 6.83 0.59 13.88
C VAL A 21 5.52 0.72 13.12
N SER A 22 4.38 0.72 13.82
CA SER A 22 3.07 0.85 13.19
C SER A 22 2.89 2.22 12.50
N VAL A 23 3.40 3.31 13.11
CA VAL A 23 3.43 4.65 12.50
C VAL A 23 4.33 4.69 11.27
N PHE A 24 5.50 4.06 11.33
CA PHE A 24 6.37 3.89 10.16
C PHE A 24 5.64 3.17 9.02
N TYR A 25 4.97 2.05 9.33
CA TYR A 25 4.17 1.30 8.35
C TYR A 25 3.04 2.13 7.77
N PHE A 26 2.36 2.94 8.58
CA PHE A 26 1.32 3.84 8.10
C PHE A 26 1.89 4.85 7.08
N PHE A 27 3.01 5.52 7.39
CA PHE A 27 3.63 6.48 6.47
C PHE A 27 4.17 5.84 5.19
N ALA A 28 4.76 4.64 5.28
CA ALA A 28 5.24 3.91 4.12
C ALA A 28 4.10 3.52 3.18
N TYR A 29 3.00 2.98 3.71
CA TYR A 29 1.87 2.54 2.88
C TYR A 29 0.96 3.69 2.43
N VAL A 30 0.78 4.76 3.23
CA VAL A 30 -0.03 5.91 2.80
C VAL A 30 0.60 6.60 1.58
N THR A 31 1.95 6.61 1.52
CA THR A 31 2.72 7.07 0.37
C THR A 31 2.36 6.27 -0.89
N TYR A 32 2.36 4.94 -0.79
CA TYR A 32 2.00 4.06 -1.90
C TYR A 32 0.55 4.31 -2.37
N GLN A 33 -0.39 4.36 -1.42
CA GLN A 33 -1.82 4.53 -1.73
C GLN A 33 -2.13 5.90 -2.36
N ALA A 34 -1.53 6.96 -1.83
CA ALA A 34 -1.76 8.31 -2.32
C ALA A 34 -1.13 8.58 -3.71
N LEU A 35 -0.04 7.90 -4.07
CA LEU A 35 0.60 8.06 -5.38
C LEU A 35 0.01 7.16 -6.46
N THR A 36 -0.34 5.92 -6.14
CA THR A 36 -0.71 4.91 -7.15
C THR A 36 -2.05 5.24 -7.81
N ILE A 37 -3.05 5.66 -7.04
CA ILE A 37 -4.40 5.95 -7.53
C ILE A 37 -4.41 7.10 -8.57
N PRO A 38 -3.83 8.28 -8.30
CA PRO A 38 -3.81 9.38 -9.28
C PRO A 38 -2.73 9.23 -10.36
N LEU A 39 -1.84 8.23 -10.30
CA LEU A 39 -0.65 8.17 -11.14
C LEU A 39 -0.96 8.25 -12.64
N TYR A 40 -1.96 7.52 -13.12
CA TYR A 40 -2.32 7.52 -14.53
C TYR A 40 -2.79 8.90 -14.98
N SER A 41 -3.67 9.51 -14.17
CA SER A 41 -4.18 10.87 -14.37
C SER A 41 -3.05 11.90 -14.37
N TYR A 42 -2.10 11.77 -13.44
CA TYR A 42 -0.92 12.63 -13.36
C TYR A 42 0.00 12.48 -14.58
N LEU A 43 0.18 11.25 -15.07
CA LEU A 43 1.00 10.98 -16.25
C LEU A 43 0.38 11.58 -17.52
N LYS A 44 -0.94 11.48 -17.67
CA LYS A 44 -1.70 12.14 -18.75
C LYS A 44 -1.67 13.68 -18.69
N GLU A 45 -1.49 14.25 -17.50
CA GLU A 45 -1.32 15.70 -17.33
C GLU A 45 0.08 16.16 -17.77
N ILE A 46 1.12 15.36 -17.53
CA ILE A 46 2.49 15.65 -18.00
C ILE A 46 2.61 15.44 -19.52
N ASP A 47 2.00 14.37 -20.02
CA ASP A 47 2.06 13.95 -21.42
C ASP A 47 0.72 13.33 -21.85
N ARG A 48 -0.07 14.12 -22.59
CA ARG A 48 -1.42 13.71 -23.02
C ARG A 48 -1.39 12.48 -23.94
N ASP A 49 -0.31 12.25 -24.66
CA ASP A 49 -0.19 11.19 -25.66
C ASP A 49 0.43 9.91 -25.08
N VAL A 50 0.60 9.83 -23.75
CA VAL A 50 1.12 8.62 -23.12
C VAL A 50 0.22 7.41 -23.44
N PRO A 51 0.81 6.32 -23.98
CA PRO A 51 0.11 5.06 -24.19
C PRO A 51 -0.23 4.39 -22.86
N ILE A 52 -1.33 3.64 -22.82
CA ILE A 52 -1.73 2.85 -21.64
C ILE A 52 -0.69 1.76 -21.38
N GLU A 53 -0.07 1.24 -22.44
CA GLU A 53 1.00 0.26 -22.41
C GLU A 53 2.23 0.81 -21.66
N PHE A 54 2.53 2.10 -21.83
CA PHE A 54 3.64 2.73 -21.13
C PHE A 54 3.38 2.89 -19.62
N TYR A 55 2.12 3.18 -19.25
CA TYR A 55 1.73 3.19 -17.85
C TYR A 55 1.82 1.78 -17.21
N GLY A 56 1.28 0.76 -17.89
CA GLY A 56 1.44 -0.63 -17.46
C GLY A 56 2.90 -1.08 -17.41
N PHE A 57 3.75 -0.54 -18.28
CA PHE A 57 5.19 -0.80 -18.28
C PHE A 57 5.93 -0.13 -17.13
N ILE A 58 5.59 1.12 -16.77
CA ILE A 58 6.13 1.81 -15.59
C ILE A 58 5.87 0.99 -14.32
N THR A 59 4.69 0.41 -14.21
CA THR A 59 4.31 -0.40 -13.04
C THR A 59 4.89 -1.82 -13.05
N SER A 60 5.35 -2.33 -14.20
CA SER A 60 5.84 -3.72 -14.37
C SER A 60 7.37 -3.87 -14.46
N ALA A 61 8.10 -2.80 -14.77
CA ALA A 61 9.55 -2.70 -14.93
C ALA A 61 10.24 -3.64 -15.96
N PHE A 62 10.70 -3.08 -17.10
CA PHE A 62 12.11 -3.01 -17.57
C PHE A 62 12.22 -2.69 -19.09
N LYS A 63 12.83 -1.53 -19.46
CA LYS A 63 13.76 -1.28 -20.60
C LYS A 63 13.88 0.22 -21.04
N PHE A 64 15.14 0.70 -20.98
CA PHE A 64 15.95 1.69 -21.75
C PHE A 64 15.41 3.04 -22.33
N LEU A 65 16.01 4.16 -21.84
CA LEU A 65 16.39 5.46 -22.48
C LEU A 65 15.28 6.37 -23.12
N PRO A 66 15.51 7.70 -23.34
CA PRO A 66 15.57 8.89 -22.45
C PRO A 66 14.35 9.86 -22.56
N GLY A 67 14.04 10.67 -21.52
CA GLY A 67 12.95 11.70 -21.48
C GLY A 67 12.37 12.02 -20.08
N ARG A 68 11.38 12.94 -19.95
CA ARG A 68 10.73 13.31 -18.65
C ARG A 68 9.94 12.17 -17.99
N ARG A 69 9.28 11.35 -18.81
CA ARG A 69 8.53 10.16 -18.41
C ARG A 69 9.36 9.06 -17.71
N TYR A 70 10.68 9.13 -17.84
CA TYR A 70 11.62 8.15 -17.28
C TYR A 70 12.08 8.52 -15.85
N VAL A 71 11.92 9.79 -15.44
CA VAL A 71 12.10 10.20 -14.05
C VAL A 71 11.07 9.48 -13.17
N VAL A 72 9.83 9.33 -13.66
CA VAL A 72 8.78 8.56 -13.00
C VAL A 72 9.18 7.09 -12.86
N LEU A 73 9.72 6.48 -13.93
CA LEU A 73 10.20 5.08 -13.88
C LEU A 73 11.31 4.89 -12.82
N LEU A 74 12.27 5.82 -12.72
CA LEU A 74 13.32 5.77 -11.70
C LEU A 74 12.74 5.83 -10.29
N VAL A 75 11.74 6.70 -10.06
CA VAL A 75 11.02 6.79 -8.77
C VAL A 75 10.35 5.45 -8.42
N PHE A 76 9.78 4.74 -9.40
CA PHE A 76 9.18 3.43 -9.17
C PHE A 76 10.20 2.34 -8.84
N ILE A 77 11.37 2.35 -9.50
CA ILE A 77 12.46 1.43 -9.15
C ILE A 77 12.94 1.68 -7.72
N LEU A 78 13.16 2.95 -7.35
CA LEU A 78 13.54 3.32 -5.99
C LEU A 78 12.47 2.92 -4.97
N HIS A 79 11.20 3.08 -5.32
CA HIS A 79 10.08 2.65 -4.49
C HIS A 79 10.03 1.13 -4.31
N ALA A 80 10.22 0.34 -5.37
CA ALA A 80 10.24 -1.11 -5.30
C ALA A 80 11.39 -1.64 -4.41
N VAL A 81 12.58 -1.04 -4.53
CA VAL A 81 13.71 -1.34 -3.65
C VAL A 81 13.37 -1.00 -2.19
N ALA A 82 12.73 0.15 -1.96
CA ALA A 82 12.28 0.56 -0.62
C ALA A 82 11.19 -0.38 -0.07
N GLU A 83 10.25 -0.85 -0.89
CA GLU A 83 9.20 -1.80 -0.47
C GLU A 83 9.80 -3.15 -0.04
N GLY A 84 10.86 -3.60 -0.72
CA GLY A 84 11.63 -4.79 -0.31
C GLY A 84 12.20 -4.69 1.11
N SER A 85 12.61 -3.49 1.54
CA SER A 85 13.16 -3.25 2.88
C SER A 85 12.12 -3.38 4.02
N ILE A 86 10.82 -3.26 3.71
CA ILE A 86 9.73 -3.37 4.69
C ILE A 86 9.69 -4.78 5.33
N ILE A 87 10.19 -5.80 4.63
CA ILE A 87 10.29 -7.18 5.15
C ILE A 87 11.15 -7.23 6.43
N ILE A 88 12.20 -6.41 6.51
CA ILE A 88 13.08 -6.33 7.69
C ILE A 88 12.31 -5.74 8.89
N VAL A 89 11.53 -4.69 8.67
CA VAL A 89 10.71 -4.09 9.73
C VAL A 89 9.57 -5.04 10.15
N ARG A 90 9.11 -5.92 9.24
CA ARG A 90 8.11 -6.96 9.58
C ARG A 90 8.67 -8.00 10.54
N SER A 91 9.93 -8.42 10.34
CA SER A 91 10.61 -9.39 11.20
C SER A 91 11.07 -8.80 12.53
N TYR A 92 11.04 -7.48 12.68
CA TYR A 92 11.28 -6.79 13.95
C TYR A 92 10.14 -6.98 14.97
N VAL A 93 8.87 -6.94 14.54
CA VAL A 93 7.69 -7.09 15.43
C VAL A 93 7.74 -8.33 16.34
N PRO A 94 8.05 -9.56 15.84
CA PRO A 94 8.14 -10.74 16.71
C PRO A 94 9.35 -10.72 17.65
N ARG A 95 10.38 -9.90 17.37
CA ARG A 95 11.56 -9.74 18.24
C ARG A 95 11.29 -8.91 19.49
N ILE A 96 10.30 -8.03 19.43
CA ILE A 96 9.95 -7.11 20.51
C ILE A 96 8.60 -7.43 21.17
N SER A 97 8.00 -8.57 20.81
CA SER A 97 6.72 -9.04 21.35
C SER A 97 6.83 -10.43 21.94
N THR A 98 6.09 -10.68 23.03
CA THR A 98 5.96 -12.02 23.62
C THR A 98 5.10 -12.91 22.72
N PRO A 99 5.23 -14.26 22.78
CA PRO A 99 4.39 -15.17 22.01
C PRO A 99 2.88 -14.98 22.28
N ALA A 100 2.51 -14.63 23.51
CA ALA A 100 1.12 -14.37 23.91
C ALA A 100 0.54 -13.12 23.23
N ASP A 101 1.33 -12.04 23.13
CA ASP A 101 0.89 -10.75 22.57
C ASP A 101 1.17 -10.62 21.07
N ARG A 102 1.93 -11.54 20.46
CA ARG A 102 2.38 -11.46 19.06
C ARG A 102 1.22 -11.25 18.08
N SER A 103 0.09 -11.93 18.30
CA SER A 103 -1.12 -11.77 17.49
C SER A 103 -1.68 -10.34 17.58
N ALA A 104 -1.73 -9.76 18.77
CA ALA A 104 -2.17 -8.39 18.98
C ALA A 104 -1.17 -7.36 18.42
N ALA A 105 0.13 -7.60 18.55
CA ALA A 105 1.19 -6.77 17.98
C ALA A 105 1.08 -6.72 16.43
N TYR A 106 0.88 -7.87 15.78
CA TYR A 106 0.59 -7.92 14.35
C TYR A 106 -0.76 -7.28 13.99
N GLY A 107 -1.76 -7.38 14.86
CA GLY A 107 -3.04 -6.68 14.72
C GLY A 107 -2.87 -5.16 14.66
N VAL A 108 -2.09 -4.57 15.58
CA VAL A 108 -1.80 -3.13 15.60
C VAL A 108 -1.01 -2.71 14.35
N LYS A 109 0.06 -3.45 14.03
CA LYS A 109 0.89 -3.17 12.84
C LYS A 109 0.13 -3.32 11.53
N ASN A 110 -0.73 -4.32 11.38
CA ASN A 110 -1.54 -4.48 10.17
C ASN A 110 -2.71 -3.50 10.15
N GLY A 111 -3.25 -3.13 11.31
CA GLY A 111 -4.25 -2.07 11.44
C GLY A 111 -3.76 -0.73 10.89
N SER A 112 -2.48 -0.40 11.07
CA SER A 112 -1.89 0.83 10.51
C SER A 112 -1.78 0.78 8.98
N VAL A 113 -1.47 -0.37 8.40
CA VAL A 113 -1.51 -0.59 6.94
C VAL A 113 -2.95 -0.44 6.43
N LEU A 114 -3.93 -1.04 7.10
CA LEU A 114 -5.34 -0.93 6.73
C LEU A 114 -5.84 0.53 6.81
N LEU A 115 -5.42 1.28 7.83
CA LEU A 115 -5.74 2.70 7.96
C LEU A 115 -5.17 3.54 6.82
N SER A 116 -3.98 3.17 6.32
CA SER A 116 -3.35 3.89 5.21
C SER A 116 -4.12 3.78 3.88
N ILE A 117 -4.87 2.68 3.68
CA ILE A 117 -5.75 2.48 2.51
C ILE A 117 -6.83 3.57 2.45
N LEU A 118 -7.34 4.00 3.61
CA LEU A 118 -8.27 5.12 3.69
C LEU A 118 -7.54 6.48 3.55
N ALA A 119 -6.45 6.65 4.30
CA ALA A 119 -5.78 7.95 4.40
C ALA A 119 -5.20 8.43 3.05
N GLY A 120 -4.69 7.51 2.21
CA GLY A 120 -4.10 7.86 0.91
C GLY A 120 -5.09 8.59 -0.02
N PRO A 121 -6.24 7.99 -0.37
CA PRO A 121 -7.30 8.63 -1.13
C PRO A 121 -7.84 9.91 -0.50
N MET A 122 -7.94 9.97 0.83
CA MET A 122 -8.43 11.17 1.53
C MET A 122 -7.47 12.35 1.39
N ILE A 123 -6.17 12.11 1.46
CA ILE A 123 -5.16 13.15 1.21
C ILE A 123 -5.29 13.68 -0.22
N GLN A 124 -5.41 12.78 -1.19
CA GLN A 124 -5.60 13.18 -2.59
C GLN A 124 -6.90 13.98 -2.79
N LEU A 125 -7.99 13.57 -2.12
CA LEU A 125 -9.27 14.27 -2.16
C LEU A 125 -9.14 15.67 -1.55
N LEU A 126 -8.47 15.80 -0.41
CA LEU A 126 -8.24 17.08 0.27
C LEU A 126 -7.56 18.09 -0.67
N PHE A 127 -6.52 17.67 -1.40
CA PHE A 127 -5.87 18.54 -2.38
C PHE A 127 -6.71 18.75 -3.65
N SER A 128 -7.59 17.83 -4.03
CA SER A 128 -8.51 18.04 -5.16
C SER A 128 -9.62 19.05 -4.88
N LEU A 129 -10.00 19.23 -3.60
CA LEU A 129 -11.03 20.20 -3.18
C LEU A 129 -10.51 21.65 -3.18
N ILE A 130 -9.19 21.84 -3.18
CA ILE A 130 -8.57 23.17 -3.24
C ILE A 130 -8.64 23.67 -4.69
N PRO A 131 -9.30 24.82 -4.96
CA PRO A 131 -9.40 25.37 -6.31
C PRO A 131 -8.04 25.92 -6.77
N PHE A 132 -7.21 25.07 -7.35
CA PHE A 132 -5.95 25.49 -7.96
C PHE A 132 -6.20 26.16 -9.33
N PRO A 133 -5.48 27.24 -9.68
CA PRO A 133 -5.50 27.82 -11.02
C PRO A 133 -5.12 26.77 -12.07
N LYS A 134 -5.69 26.84 -13.29
CA LYS A 134 -5.41 25.88 -14.39
C LYS A 134 -3.93 25.75 -14.78
N GLY A 135 -3.08 26.70 -14.38
CA GLY A 135 -1.61 26.66 -14.57
C GLY A 135 -0.80 26.24 -13.35
N GLY A 136 -1.46 25.92 -12.22
CA GLY A 136 -0.84 25.80 -10.90
C GLY A 136 -0.44 27.15 -10.31
N VAL A 137 -0.27 27.21 -8.99
CA VAL A 137 0.35 28.36 -8.32
C VAL A 137 1.87 28.20 -8.44
N ILE A 138 2.53 29.13 -9.12
CA ILE A 138 4.00 29.14 -9.20
C ILE A 138 4.52 29.53 -7.81
N LEU A 139 5.28 28.64 -7.17
CA LEU A 139 5.77 28.87 -5.80
C LEU A 139 6.93 29.88 -5.78
N TYR A 140 7.99 29.62 -6.56
CA TYR A 140 9.21 30.43 -6.56
C TYR A 140 10.00 30.35 -7.87
N PHE A 141 9.96 29.20 -8.56
CA PHE A 141 10.56 29.01 -9.88
C PHE A 141 9.48 28.62 -10.91
N ASP A 142 9.62 29.05 -12.16
CA ASP A 142 8.65 28.76 -13.24
C ASP A 142 8.40 27.26 -13.49
N TRP A 143 9.34 26.40 -13.10
CA TRP A 143 9.22 24.94 -13.18
C TRP A 143 8.57 24.30 -11.93
N LEU A 144 8.44 25.05 -10.83
CA LEU A 144 7.87 24.58 -9.57
C LEU A 144 6.44 25.11 -9.39
N LYS A 145 5.49 24.36 -9.98
CA LYS A 145 4.07 24.66 -9.96
C LYS A 145 3.36 23.80 -8.91
N LEU A 146 2.60 24.45 -8.05
CA LEU A 146 1.71 23.82 -7.08
C LEU A 146 0.34 23.60 -7.72
N ASN A 147 -0.04 22.33 -7.86
CA ASN A 147 -1.33 21.87 -8.32
C ASN A 147 -1.82 20.75 -7.37
N ALA A 148 -3.04 20.26 -7.57
CA ALA A 148 -3.63 19.23 -6.70
C ALA A 148 -2.77 17.94 -6.60
N PHE A 149 -2.00 17.62 -7.64
CA PHE A 149 -1.13 16.44 -7.66
C PHE A 149 0.21 16.65 -6.95
N THR A 150 0.83 17.81 -7.16
CA THR A 150 2.11 18.17 -6.53
C THR A 150 1.97 18.49 -5.05
N GLY A 151 0.83 19.04 -4.62
CA GLY A 151 0.50 19.23 -3.20
C GLY A 151 0.53 17.92 -2.41
N THR A 152 -0.07 16.86 -2.96
CA THR A 152 -0.01 15.50 -2.39
C THR A 152 1.43 14.99 -2.29
N ILE A 153 2.24 15.19 -3.34
CA ILE A 153 3.66 14.76 -3.35
C ILE A 153 4.46 15.43 -2.23
N TRP A 154 4.27 16.73 -2.01
CA TRP A 154 4.95 17.46 -0.94
C TRP A 154 4.56 16.96 0.46
N LEU A 155 3.28 16.70 0.69
CA LEU A 155 2.82 16.17 1.98
C LEU A 155 3.40 14.77 2.24
N ILE A 156 3.43 13.92 1.21
CA ILE A 156 4.03 12.59 1.27
C ILE A 156 5.53 12.66 1.58
N LEU A 157 6.25 13.61 0.98
CA LEU A 157 7.67 13.80 1.27
C LEU A 157 7.88 14.12 2.76
N LEU A 158 7.04 14.97 3.35
CA LEU A 158 7.08 15.27 4.79
C LEU A 158 6.84 14.02 5.65
N PHE A 159 5.89 13.16 5.27
CA PHE A 159 5.66 11.89 5.97
C PHE A 159 6.86 10.94 5.89
N ASN A 160 7.54 10.88 4.74
CA ASN A 160 8.74 10.06 4.60
C ASN A 160 9.92 10.59 5.43
N ILE A 161 10.08 11.91 5.51
CA ILE A 161 11.07 12.54 6.40
C ILE A 161 10.74 12.23 7.87
N ALA A 162 9.47 12.34 8.26
CA ALA A 162 9.04 11.99 9.61
C ALA A 162 9.23 10.49 9.92
N ALA A 163 8.97 9.61 8.96
CA ALA A 163 9.21 8.17 9.09
C ALA A 163 10.71 7.87 9.26
N LEU A 164 11.58 8.52 8.46
CA LEU A 164 13.03 8.38 8.59
C LEU A 164 13.52 8.86 9.96
N TYR A 165 13.03 10.00 10.44
CA TYR A 165 13.34 10.51 11.77
C TYR A 165 12.90 9.55 12.88
N ALA A 166 11.69 8.99 12.79
CA ALA A 166 11.19 8.01 13.76
C ALA A 166 12.06 6.75 13.79
N VAL A 167 12.45 6.22 12.63
CA VAL A 167 13.33 5.05 12.55
C VAL A 167 14.72 5.36 13.09
N ALA A 168 15.34 6.46 12.67
CA ALA A 168 16.72 6.78 13.00
C ALA A 168 16.95 7.06 14.50
N PHE A 169 15.97 7.68 15.18
CA PHE A 169 16.15 8.12 16.57
C PHE A 169 15.33 7.35 17.60
N HIS A 170 14.25 6.66 17.20
CA HIS A 170 13.32 6.04 18.16
C HIS A 170 13.25 4.51 18.07
N ILE A 171 13.71 3.88 16.98
CA ILE A 171 13.74 2.42 16.89
C ILE A 171 15.00 1.89 17.54
N ARG A 172 14.83 0.96 18.48
CA ARG A 172 15.92 0.30 19.19
C ARG A 172 16.32 -0.99 18.48
N GLU A 173 17.61 -1.27 18.35
CA GLU A 173 18.07 -2.57 17.84
C GLU A 173 17.78 -3.68 18.86
N PRO A 174 17.11 -4.78 18.46
CA PRO A 174 16.80 -5.88 19.36
C PRO A 174 18.00 -6.84 19.44
N SER A 175 18.27 -7.40 20.62
CA SER A 175 19.32 -8.42 20.80
C SER A 175 19.00 -9.70 20.02
N GLU A 176 20.03 -10.49 19.67
CA GLU A 176 19.87 -11.77 18.97
C GLU A 176 18.93 -12.73 19.70
N MET A 177 17.97 -13.32 18.97
CA MET A 177 17.10 -14.39 19.47
C MET A 177 17.92 -15.68 19.62
N LYS A 178 18.25 -16.06 20.86
CA LYS A 178 18.80 -17.38 21.19
C LYS A 178 17.72 -18.23 21.86
N GLY A 179 17.35 -19.37 21.24
CA GLY A 179 16.70 -20.48 21.97
C GLY A 179 15.28 -20.88 21.60
N GLU A 180 14.59 -20.26 20.63
CA GLU A 180 13.35 -20.86 20.12
C GLU A 180 13.70 -22.08 19.25
N THR A 181 13.38 -23.29 19.71
CA THR A 181 13.23 -24.46 18.82
C THR A 181 12.01 -24.20 17.96
N VAL A 182 12.23 -23.43 16.89
CA VAL A 182 11.22 -23.20 15.86
C VAL A 182 10.92 -24.57 15.25
N ASP A 183 9.66 -24.99 15.34
CA ASP A 183 9.16 -26.11 14.57
C ASP A 183 9.17 -25.64 13.10
N GLN A 184 10.33 -25.81 12.45
CA GLN A 184 10.58 -25.23 11.14
C GLN A 184 9.86 -26.10 10.11
N PRO A 185 8.85 -25.57 9.38
CA PRO A 185 8.44 -26.23 8.16
C PRO A 185 9.70 -26.35 7.27
N GLY A 186 9.81 -27.46 6.54
CA GLY A 186 10.96 -27.69 5.66
C GLY A 186 11.24 -26.44 4.80
N ILE A 187 12.51 -26.08 4.65
CA ILE A 187 12.96 -24.85 3.97
C ILE A 187 12.25 -24.68 2.61
N THR A 188 12.04 -25.79 1.89
CA THR A 188 11.33 -25.83 0.61
C THR A 188 9.85 -25.43 0.74
N THR A 189 9.15 -25.94 1.75
CA THR A 189 7.75 -25.57 2.04
C THR A 189 7.63 -24.11 2.45
N LEU A 190 8.56 -23.60 3.26
CA LEU A 190 8.57 -22.18 3.67
C LEU A 190 8.79 -21.25 2.47
N ILE A 191 9.77 -21.56 1.61
CA ILE A 191 10.05 -20.79 0.39
C ILE A 191 8.82 -20.81 -0.53
N ALA A 192 8.21 -21.98 -0.76
CA ALA A 192 7.01 -22.10 -1.59
C ALA A 192 5.83 -21.28 -1.03
N MET A 193 5.57 -21.35 0.28
CA MET A 193 4.50 -20.57 0.91
C MET A 193 4.77 -19.07 0.83
N CYS A 194 6.00 -18.61 1.04
CA CYS A 194 6.38 -17.20 0.88
C CYS A 194 6.25 -16.71 -0.56
N MET A 195 6.66 -17.52 -1.55
CA MET A 195 6.52 -17.17 -2.97
C MET A 195 5.05 -17.09 -3.38
N VAL A 196 4.22 -18.04 -2.94
CA VAL A 196 2.77 -18.04 -3.21
C VAL A 196 2.09 -16.85 -2.51
N GLU A 197 2.41 -16.58 -1.24
CA GLU A 197 1.89 -15.41 -0.52
C GLU A 197 2.27 -14.12 -1.23
N LYS A 198 3.54 -13.93 -1.60
CA LYS A 198 4.00 -12.73 -2.29
C LYS A 198 3.42 -12.58 -3.69
N ALA A 199 3.24 -13.68 -4.43
CA ALA A 199 2.58 -13.66 -5.73
C ALA A 199 1.11 -13.20 -5.61
N ILE A 200 0.39 -13.69 -4.59
CA ILE A 200 -1.01 -13.35 -4.36
C ILE A 200 -1.15 -11.93 -3.78
N SER A 201 -0.36 -11.57 -2.77
CA SER A 201 -0.49 -10.29 -2.04
C SER A 201 0.11 -9.10 -2.80
N GLY A 202 1.19 -9.31 -3.56
CA GLY A 202 1.83 -8.26 -4.35
C GLY A 202 1.24 -8.10 -5.75
N GLY A 203 1.04 -9.20 -6.47
CA GLY A 203 0.64 -9.17 -7.88
C GLY A 203 -0.80 -8.72 -8.11
N GLY A 204 -1.75 -9.25 -7.33
CA GLY A 204 -3.17 -8.93 -7.50
C GLY A 204 -3.51 -7.48 -7.17
N PHE A 205 -2.96 -6.95 -6.07
CA PHE A 205 -3.17 -5.56 -5.66
C PHE A 205 -2.53 -4.57 -6.64
N ALA A 206 -1.29 -4.83 -7.07
CA ALA A 206 -0.61 -3.97 -8.04
C ALA A 206 -1.36 -3.95 -9.39
N ALA A 207 -1.80 -5.10 -9.89
CA ALA A 207 -2.54 -5.19 -11.15
C ALA A 207 -3.89 -4.46 -11.08
N LEU A 208 -4.65 -4.64 -9.99
CA LEU A 208 -5.92 -3.94 -9.79
C LEU A 208 -5.74 -2.43 -9.72
N PHE A 209 -4.84 -1.92 -8.88
CA PHE A 209 -4.63 -0.48 -8.74
C PHE A 209 -4.07 0.17 -10.02
N THR A 210 -3.27 -0.57 -10.78
CA THR A 210 -2.74 -0.11 -12.07
C THR A 210 -3.87 -0.05 -13.11
N ILE A 211 -4.66 -1.10 -13.28
CA ILE A 211 -5.61 -1.17 -14.40
C ILE A 211 -6.88 -0.34 -14.11
N LEU A 212 -7.26 -0.15 -12.84
CA LEU A 212 -8.55 0.43 -12.48
C LEU A 212 -8.74 1.87 -12.95
N ASN A 213 -7.71 2.72 -12.85
CA ASN A 213 -7.82 4.12 -13.28
C ASN A 213 -7.96 4.27 -14.81
N PRO A 214 -7.09 3.66 -15.64
CA PRO A 214 -7.31 3.56 -17.08
C PRO A 214 -8.67 2.95 -17.43
N TYR A 215 -9.07 1.86 -16.77
CA TYR A 215 -10.32 1.15 -17.05
C TYR A 215 -11.56 2.02 -16.85
N ILE A 216 -11.66 2.75 -15.73
CA ILE A 216 -12.79 3.65 -15.48
C ILE A 216 -12.80 4.80 -16.50
N THR A 217 -11.62 5.36 -16.79
CA THR A 217 -11.50 6.50 -17.70
C THR A 217 -11.90 6.11 -19.13
N THR A 218 -11.51 4.92 -19.61
CA THR A 218 -11.83 4.45 -20.96
C THR A 218 -13.24 3.87 -21.08
N THR A 219 -13.71 3.12 -20.08
CA THR A 219 -15.01 2.44 -20.12
C THR A 219 -16.18 3.41 -20.02
N PHE A 220 -16.08 4.40 -19.13
CA PHE A 220 -17.17 5.36 -18.90
C PHE A 220 -16.97 6.70 -19.63
N ASN A 221 -15.86 6.86 -20.35
CA ASN A 221 -15.50 8.10 -21.07
C ASN A 221 -15.60 9.36 -20.16
N TYR A 222 -15.29 9.20 -18.88
CA TYR A 222 -15.37 10.30 -17.92
C TYR A 222 -14.16 11.24 -18.06
N PRO A 223 -14.34 12.55 -17.83
CA PRO A 223 -13.22 13.47 -17.61
C PRO A 223 -12.32 12.97 -16.48
N ILE A 224 -11.01 13.22 -16.58
CA ILE A 224 -9.99 12.77 -15.62
C ILE A 224 -10.39 13.08 -14.16
N GLY A 225 -10.97 14.25 -13.90
CA GLY A 225 -11.42 14.64 -12.56
C GLY A 225 -12.58 13.80 -12.02
N GLN A 226 -13.53 13.40 -12.87
CA GLN A 226 -14.67 12.57 -12.45
C GLN A 226 -14.26 11.11 -12.23
N ALA A 227 -13.40 10.56 -13.09
CA ALA A 227 -12.83 9.22 -12.89
C ALA A 227 -12.06 9.13 -11.56
N LEU A 228 -11.26 10.17 -11.25
CA LEU A 228 -10.54 10.26 -9.99
C LEU A 228 -11.47 10.35 -8.78
N LEU A 229 -12.58 11.07 -8.89
CA LEU A 229 -13.59 11.17 -7.82
C LEU A 229 -14.22 9.80 -7.53
N ILE A 230 -14.60 9.05 -8.57
CA ILE A 230 -15.18 7.70 -8.43
C ILE A 230 -14.19 6.75 -7.74
N LEU A 231 -12.93 6.77 -8.18
CA LEU A 231 -11.85 5.99 -7.57
C LEU A 231 -11.63 6.35 -6.10
N ALA A 232 -11.64 7.65 -5.78
CA ALA A 232 -11.45 8.13 -4.42
C ALA A 232 -12.61 7.69 -3.51
N VAL A 233 -13.86 7.83 -3.97
CA VAL A 233 -15.05 7.39 -3.22
C VAL A 233 -15.05 5.88 -3.00
N GLY A 234 -14.75 5.10 -4.04
CA GLY A 234 -14.63 3.64 -3.92
C GLY A 234 -13.53 3.23 -2.93
N SER A 235 -12.39 3.91 -2.97
CA SER A 235 -11.27 3.62 -2.08
C SER A 235 -11.56 4.03 -0.62
N VAL A 236 -12.35 5.08 -0.40
CA VAL A 236 -12.85 5.45 0.94
C VAL A 236 -13.78 4.38 1.50
N ALA A 237 -14.67 3.81 0.68
CA ALA A 237 -15.53 2.71 1.10
C ALA A 237 -14.70 1.46 1.49
N CYS A 238 -13.72 1.07 0.67
CA CYS A 238 -12.77 0.00 1.00
C CYS A 238 -11.98 0.29 2.28
N GLY A 239 -11.57 1.54 2.48
CA GLY A 239 -10.91 2.01 3.69
C GLY A 239 -11.78 1.84 4.94
N PHE A 240 -13.08 2.12 4.86
CA PHE A 240 -14.01 1.91 5.97
C PHE A 240 -14.12 0.42 6.35
N PHE A 241 -14.29 -0.47 5.37
CA PHE A 241 -14.25 -1.92 5.60
C PHE A 241 -12.93 -2.38 6.23
N SER A 242 -11.81 -1.79 5.81
CA SER A 242 -10.48 -2.06 6.35
C SER A 242 -10.36 -1.66 7.82
N ILE A 243 -10.90 -0.50 8.20
CA ILE A 243 -10.94 -0.05 9.61
C ILE A 243 -11.83 -0.96 10.45
N VAL A 244 -13.02 -1.31 9.96
CA VAL A 244 -13.92 -2.24 10.68
C VAL A 244 -13.20 -3.57 10.94
N THR A 245 -12.51 -4.09 9.93
CA THR A 245 -11.72 -5.32 10.06
C THR A 245 -10.59 -5.16 11.08
N ALA A 246 -9.84 -4.05 11.03
CA ALA A 246 -8.77 -3.76 12.00
C ALA A 246 -9.33 -3.66 13.44
N CYS A 247 -10.45 -2.97 13.64
CA CYS A 247 -11.12 -2.85 14.92
C CYS A 247 -11.60 -4.22 15.45
N LEU A 248 -12.13 -5.09 14.59
CA LEU A 248 -12.50 -6.46 14.97
C LEU A 248 -11.28 -7.27 15.41
N PHE A 249 -10.14 -7.15 14.72
CA PHE A 249 -8.90 -7.83 15.13
C PHE A 249 -8.37 -7.33 16.48
N ILE A 250 -8.41 -6.02 16.72
CA ILE A 250 -7.88 -5.40 17.95
C ILE A 250 -8.83 -5.62 19.14
N PHE A 251 -10.11 -5.26 19.01
CA PHE A 251 -11.06 -5.25 20.14
C PHE A 251 -11.69 -6.62 20.39
N ALA A 252 -12.04 -7.38 19.34
CA ALA A 252 -12.67 -8.68 19.50
C ALA A 252 -11.67 -9.84 19.63
N ARG A 253 -10.36 -9.54 19.61
CA ARG A 253 -9.25 -10.51 19.63
C ARG A 253 -9.48 -11.63 18.61
N LEU A 254 -9.90 -11.27 17.40
CA LEU A 254 -10.25 -12.24 16.36
C LEU A 254 -9.07 -13.19 16.05
N GLY A 255 -7.84 -12.70 16.17
CA GLY A 255 -6.62 -13.48 15.97
C GLY A 255 -6.33 -14.55 17.03
N THR A 256 -7.04 -14.58 18.17
CA THR A 256 -6.99 -15.70 19.13
C THR A 256 -8.23 -16.60 19.04
N ARG A 257 -9.36 -16.08 18.54
CA ARG A 257 -10.61 -16.81 18.40
C ARG A 257 -10.71 -17.62 17.11
N ILE A 258 -10.15 -17.11 16.02
CA ILE A 258 -10.14 -17.78 14.72
C ILE A 258 -8.77 -18.42 14.51
N PRO A 259 -8.67 -19.76 14.52
CA PRO A 259 -7.41 -20.42 14.22
C PRO A 259 -6.97 -20.08 12.79
N SER A 260 -5.67 -19.84 12.61
CA SER A 260 -5.07 -19.42 11.32
C SER A 260 -5.37 -20.40 10.18
N SER A 261 -5.60 -21.67 10.49
CA SER A 261 -6.01 -22.71 9.53
C SER A 261 -7.39 -22.46 8.91
N LYS A 262 -8.26 -21.71 9.56
CA LYS A 262 -9.61 -21.37 9.06
C LYS A 262 -9.67 -19.98 8.43
N SER A 263 -8.85 -19.03 8.87
CA SER A 263 -8.82 -17.68 8.28
C SER A 263 -8.25 -17.70 6.86
N PHE A 264 -7.21 -18.51 6.62
CA PHE A 264 -6.57 -18.63 5.32
C PHE A 264 -7.52 -19.10 4.19
N PRO A 265 -8.27 -20.21 4.32
CA PRO A 265 -9.22 -20.62 3.28
C PRO A 265 -10.34 -19.59 3.07
N ILE A 266 -10.78 -18.87 4.11
CA ILE A 266 -11.78 -17.79 3.95
C ILE A 266 -11.22 -16.68 3.06
N SER A 267 -9.98 -16.21 3.32
CA SER A 267 -9.35 -15.21 2.46
C SER A 267 -9.15 -15.70 1.03
N LEU A 268 -8.82 -16.99 0.85
CA LEU A 268 -8.65 -17.59 -0.47
C LEU A 268 -9.98 -17.66 -1.24
N VAL A 269 -11.08 -18.03 -0.57
CA VAL A 269 -12.43 -18.02 -1.15
C VAL A 269 -12.83 -16.60 -1.55
N LEU A 270 -12.55 -15.59 -0.72
CA LEU A 270 -12.82 -14.19 -1.08
C LEU A 270 -12.00 -13.74 -2.30
N CYS A 271 -10.73 -14.13 -2.39
CA CYS A 271 -9.91 -13.88 -3.58
C CYS A 271 -10.47 -14.60 -4.82
N LEU A 272 -10.88 -15.87 -4.71
CA LEU A 272 -11.48 -16.61 -5.81
C LEU A 272 -12.80 -15.98 -6.27
N LEU A 273 -13.64 -15.54 -5.33
CA LEU A 273 -14.88 -14.81 -5.63
C LEU A 273 -14.60 -13.50 -6.36
N MET A 274 -13.56 -12.76 -5.96
CA MET A 274 -13.14 -11.54 -6.66
C MET A 274 -12.79 -11.84 -8.12
N PHE A 275 -11.99 -12.88 -8.40
CA PHE A 275 -11.64 -13.26 -9.77
C PHE A 275 -12.85 -13.77 -10.55
N PHE A 276 -13.72 -14.55 -9.91
CA PHE A 276 -14.96 -15.02 -10.52
C PHE A 276 -15.85 -13.84 -10.91
N MET A 277 -16.09 -12.89 -10.00
CA MET A 277 -16.90 -11.69 -10.29
C MET A 277 -16.26 -10.75 -11.31
N SER A 278 -14.92 -10.76 -11.42
CA SER A 278 -14.20 -9.99 -12.44
C SER A 278 -14.31 -10.61 -13.84
N TYR A 279 -14.82 -11.84 -13.96
CA TYR A 279 -15.04 -12.45 -15.26
C TYR A 279 -16.22 -11.75 -15.97
N PRO A 280 -16.07 -11.36 -17.25
CA PRO A 280 -17.09 -10.61 -17.98
C PRO A 280 -18.26 -11.53 -18.39
N PHE A 281 -19.09 -11.92 -17.41
CA PHE A 281 -20.27 -12.72 -17.67
C PHE A 281 -21.24 -11.97 -18.59
N PRO A 282 -21.97 -12.66 -19.48
CA PRO A 282 -22.94 -12.04 -20.38
C PRO A 282 -24.03 -11.22 -19.67
N ILE A 283 -24.30 -11.52 -18.40
CA ILE A 283 -25.28 -10.84 -17.56
C ILE A 283 -24.76 -9.49 -17.04
N ILE A 284 -23.43 -9.33 -16.93
CA ILE A 284 -22.76 -8.15 -16.35
C ILE A 284 -22.10 -7.31 -17.45
N SER A 285 -21.68 -7.94 -18.54
CA SER A 285 -20.92 -7.34 -19.64
C SER A 285 -21.85 -6.75 -20.69
N GLU A 286 -22.13 -5.44 -20.59
CA GLU A 286 -22.74 -4.67 -21.67
C GLU A 286 -21.65 -4.23 -22.66
N LYS A 287 -21.98 -4.14 -23.96
CA LYS A 287 -21.01 -3.70 -24.97
C LYS A 287 -20.65 -2.24 -24.72
N VAL A 288 -19.44 -2.00 -24.21
CA VAL A 288 -18.88 -0.66 -24.08
C VAL A 288 -18.78 -0.06 -25.49
N PRO A 289 -19.43 1.09 -25.77
CA PRO A 289 -19.34 1.72 -27.08
C PRO A 289 -17.89 2.15 -27.34
N VAL A 290 -17.26 1.50 -28.31
CA VAL A 290 -15.91 1.88 -28.76
C VAL A 290 -16.04 3.22 -29.48
N LYS A 291 -15.32 4.23 -28.98
CA LYS A 291 -15.19 5.50 -29.68
C LYS A 291 -14.50 5.23 -31.02
N SER A 292 -15.23 5.32 -32.14
CA SER A 292 -14.60 5.40 -33.46
C SER A 292 -13.72 6.64 -33.46
N GLY A 293 -12.45 6.49 -33.82
CA GLY A 293 -11.50 7.59 -33.82
C GLY A 293 -11.99 8.76 -34.66
N GLU A 294 -12.24 9.88 -33.99
CA GLU A 294 -12.22 11.25 -34.52
C GLU A 294 -11.20 12.04 -33.69
#